data_AF-A0A819EPT8-F1
#
_entry.id   AF-A0A819EPT8-F1
#
_cell.length_a   1.000
_cell.length_b   1.000
_cell.length_c   1.000
_cell.angle_alpha   90.00
_cell.angle_beta   90.00
_cell.angle_gamma   90.00
#
_symmetry.space_group_name_H-M   'P 1'
#
loop_
_entity.id
_entity.type
_entity.pdbx_description
1 polymer ?
#
loop_
_entity_poly.entity_id
_entity_poly.type
_entity_poly.pdbx_seq_one_letter_code
_entity_poly.pdbx_strand_id
1 'polypeptide(L)'
;KFIFFEKRLIKLESLTLIQSKQLINGIEYLYDCHIIHRDIRPTNIMCDFDNKQIKLVDFGFATIFDNNEKTKKLPIEGAISFGNLKLLKFCSELPLDSSIDIHYEYERTFDLYCALNVIIIMSDKYIYDQFYAIKQKQLPTYQNGMLNIYNFWLNLKEKNNVYSKLLESMDNFKESSYFNRIMNDLEKLPIFNN
;
A
#
# COMPACT_ATOMS: atom_id res chain seq x y z
N LYS A 1 -17.17 -4.26 20.51
CA LYS A 1 -18.42 -3.60 20.03
C LYS A 1 -18.33 -3.56 18.51
N PHE A 2 -19.04 -4.45 17.81
CA PHE A 2 -19.04 -4.48 16.35
C PHE A 2 -19.81 -3.26 15.84
N ILE A 3 -19.17 -2.41 15.04
CA ILE A 3 -19.84 -1.31 14.35
C ILE A 3 -20.66 -1.96 13.22
N PHE A 4 -21.97 -2.10 13.42
CA PHE A 4 -22.89 -2.35 12.32
C PHE A 4 -22.93 -1.07 11.48
N PHE A 5 -22.37 -1.13 10.27
CA PHE A 5 -22.58 -0.08 9.29
C PHE A 5 -23.99 -0.28 8.69
N GLU A 6 -24.91 0.65 8.97
CA GLU A 6 -26.24 0.73 8.33
C GLU A 6 -26.17 1.00 6.81
N LYS A 7 -24.97 1.10 6.24
CA LYS A 7 -24.72 1.50 4.85
C LYS A 7 -24.21 0.34 4.02
N ARG A 8 -24.62 0.28 2.74
CA ARG A 8 -24.16 -0.72 1.78
C ARG A 8 -22.71 -0.45 1.38
N LEU A 9 -21.79 -0.95 2.19
CA LEU A 9 -20.37 -0.96 1.86
C LEU A 9 -20.11 -2.07 0.84
N ILE A 10 -19.50 -1.71 -0.29
CA ILE A 10 -19.11 -2.66 -1.34
C ILE A 10 -17.60 -2.70 -1.50
N LYS A 11 -17.10 -3.83 -2.02
CA LYS A 11 -15.70 -3.94 -2.45
C LYS A 11 -15.46 -2.95 -3.58
N LEU A 12 -14.33 -2.27 -3.50
CA LEU A 12 -13.93 -1.31 -4.51
C LEU A 12 -13.36 -2.03 -5.73
N GLU A 13 -13.84 -1.69 -6.93
CA GLU A 13 -13.34 -2.25 -8.20
C GLU A 13 -12.25 -1.37 -8.84
N SER A 14 -12.32 -0.06 -8.65
CA SER A 14 -11.32 0.92 -9.09
C SER A 14 -11.28 2.14 -8.16
N LEU A 15 -10.18 2.90 -8.19
CA LEU A 15 -10.04 4.16 -7.46
C LEU A 15 -10.14 5.36 -8.41
N THR A 16 -11.03 6.29 -8.08
CA THR A 16 -11.06 7.63 -8.70
C THR A 16 -10.04 8.56 -8.02
N LEU A 17 -9.70 9.71 -8.64
CA LEU A 17 -8.85 10.73 -8.01
C LEU A 17 -9.38 11.15 -6.63
N ILE A 18 -10.70 11.31 -6.49
CA ILE A 18 -11.33 11.70 -5.21
C ILE A 18 -11.08 10.64 -4.14
N GLN A 19 -11.22 9.37 -4.48
CA GLN A 19 -11.01 8.27 -3.53
C GLN A 19 -9.53 8.03 -3.26
N SER A 20 -8.65 8.21 -4.25
CA SER A 20 -7.19 8.19 -4.06
C SER A 20 -6.76 9.26 -3.06
N LYS A 21 -7.30 10.48 -3.18
CA LYS A 21 -7.08 11.57 -2.21
C LYS A 21 -7.59 11.22 -0.82
N GLN A 22 -8.78 10.63 -0.71
CA GLN A 22 -9.31 10.15 0.57
C GLN A 22 -8.41 9.08 1.20
N LEU A 23 -7.80 8.20 0.40
CA LEU A 23 -6.89 7.18 0.89
C LEU A 23 -5.64 7.83 1.48
N ILE A 24 -5.02 8.76 0.75
CA ILE A 24 -3.84 9.50 1.22
C ILE A 24 -4.15 10.27 2.51
N ASN A 25 -5.27 10.98 2.59
CA ASN A 25 -5.69 11.68 3.81
C ASN A 25 -5.93 10.71 4.98
N GLY A 26 -6.47 9.52 4.71
CA GLY A 26 -6.65 8.48 5.73
C GLY A 26 -5.31 7.98 6.27
N ILE A 27 -4.31 7.78 5.39
CA ILE A 27 -2.96 7.42 5.81
C ILE A 27 -2.27 8.57 6.56
N GLU A 28 -2.47 9.83 6.17
CA GLU A 28 -1.98 11.01 6.89
C GLU A 28 -2.52 11.07 8.31
N TYR A 29 -3.81 10.86 8.48
CA TYR A 29 -4.42 10.80 9.80
C TYR A 29 -3.81 9.69 10.67
N LEU A 30 -3.62 8.48 10.12
CA LEU A 30 -2.98 7.39 10.86
C LEU A 30 -1.53 7.72 11.22
N TYR A 31 -0.78 8.27 10.26
CA TYR A 31 0.58 8.71 10.48
C TYR A 31 0.66 9.71 11.63
N ASP A 32 -0.16 10.76 11.64
CA ASP A 32 -0.20 11.77 12.71
C ASP A 32 -0.59 11.20 14.07
N CYS A 33 -1.39 10.13 14.08
CA CYS A 33 -1.72 9.37 15.29
C CYS A 33 -0.62 8.40 15.73
N HIS A 34 0.53 8.38 15.05
CA HIS A 34 1.61 7.40 15.21
C HIS A 34 1.15 5.95 14.98
N ILE A 35 0.15 5.73 14.16
CA ILE A 35 -0.40 4.42 13.81
C ILE A 35 0.12 4.00 12.45
N ILE A 36 0.59 2.75 12.35
CA ILE A 36 0.68 2.05 11.07
C ILE A 36 -0.30 0.89 11.07
N HIS A 37 -1.06 0.74 10.00
CA HIS A 37 -2.04 -0.31 9.73
C HIS A 37 -1.40 -1.62 9.28
N ARG A 38 -0.34 -1.57 8.47
CA ARG A 38 0.42 -2.72 7.92
C ARG A 38 -0.32 -3.67 6.96
N ASP A 39 -1.60 -3.42 6.68
CA ASP A 39 -2.40 -4.26 5.76
C ASP A 39 -3.27 -3.41 4.84
N ILE A 40 -2.68 -2.36 4.27
CA ILE A 40 -3.33 -1.53 3.25
C ILE A 40 -3.36 -2.30 1.94
N ARG A 41 -4.57 -2.69 1.52
CA ARG A 41 -4.86 -3.49 0.32
C ARG A 41 -6.29 -3.22 -0.15
N PRO A 42 -6.65 -3.53 -1.42
CA PRO A 42 -7.98 -3.26 -1.95
C PRO A 42 -9.14 -3.84 -1.13
N THR A 43 -8.97 -5.03 -0.55
CA THR A 43 -10.03 -5.67 0.25
C THR A 43 -10.30 -4.99 1.59
N ASN A 44 -9.37 -4.15 2.07
CA ASN A 44 -9.48 -3.40 3.33
C ASN A 44 -9.86 -1.93 3.08
N ILE A 45 -10.21 -1.59 1.83
CA ILE A 45 -10.76 -0.28 1.44
C ILE A 45 -12.20 -0.51 1.00
N MET A 46 -13.14 -0.11 1.85
CA MET A 46 -14.57 -0.23 1.57
C MET A 46 -15.10 1.06 0.95
N CYS A 47 -16.02 0.94 0.00
CA CYS A 47 -16.67 2.09 -0.64
C CYS A 47 -18.12 2.24 -0.16
N ASP A 48 -18.45 3.43 0.32
CA ASP A 48 -19.82 3.94 0.40
C ASP A 48 -20.17 4.51 -0.99
N PHE A 49 -20.80 3.66 -1.82
CA PHE A 49 -21.10 3.97 -3.22
C PHE A 49 -21.93 5.25 -3.36
N ASP A 50 -22.93 5.42 -2.50
CA ASP A 50 -23.87 6.54 -2.56
C ASP A 50 -23.17 7.88 -2.29
N ASN A 51 -22.12 7.88 -1.47
CA ASN A 51 -21.44 9.09 -1.04
C ASN A 51 -20.04 9.29 -1.66
N LYS A 52 -19.59 8.36 -2.52
CA LYS A 52 -18.22 8.33 -3.08
C LYS A 52 -17.15 8.46 -1.98
N GLN A 53 -17.40 7.85 -0.82
CA GLN A 53 -16.48 7.86 0.31
C GLN A 53 -15.84 6.49 0.47
N ILE A 54 -14.53 6.45 0.68
CA ILE A 54 -13.85 5.23 1.10
C ILE A 54 -13.59 5.20 2.60
N LYS A 55 -13.49 4.00 3.14
CA LYS A 55 -13.13 3.75 4.54
C LYS A 55 -12.10 2.64 4.60
N LEU A 56 -11.02 2.89 5.36
CA LEU A 56 -10.10 1.84 5.77
C LEU A 56 -10.75 0.99 6.85
N VAL A 57 -10.60 -0.32 6.73
CA VAL A 57 -11.12 -1.31 7.69
C VAL A 57 -10.03 -2.32 8.02
N ASP A 58 -10.26 -3.11 9.07
CA ASP A 58 -9.39 -4.20 9.53
C ASP A 58 -8.02 -3.76 10.06
N PHE A 59 -8.02 -3.23 11.29
CA PHE A 59 -6.80 -2.84 12.02
C PHE A 59 -6.15 -4.02 12.76
N GLY A 60 -6.40 -5.27 12.35
CA GLY A 60 -5.90 -6.47 13.05
C GLY A 60 -4.37 -6.54 13.15
N PHE A 61 -3.66 -5.93 12.20
CA PHE A 61 -2.19 -5.84 12.19
C PHE A 61 -1.67 -4.45 12.60
N ALA A 62 -2.54 -3.52 12.97
CA ALA A 62 -2.11 -2.17 13.27
C ALA A 62 -1.25 -2.09 14.54
N THR A 63 -0.34 -1.12 14.59
CA THR A 63 0.48 -0.85 15.77
C THR A 63 0.71 0.64 15.96
N ILE A 64 1.04 1.03 17.19
CA ILE A 64 1.33 2.41 17.57
C ILE A 64 2.84 2.55 17.80
N PHE A 65 3.44 3.58 17.23
CA PHE A 65 4.81 4.00 17.43
C PHE A 65 4.88 4.95 18.62
N ASP A 66 5.94 4.85 19.41
CA ASP A 66 6.20 5.89 20.41
C ASP A 66 6.63 7.18 19.71
N ASN A 67 6.42 8.34 20.34
CA ASN A 67 6.65 9.66 19.71
C ASN A 67 8.08 9.87 19.15
N ASN A 68 9.07 9.14 19.68
CA ASN A 68 10.47 9.21 19.26
C ASN A 68 10.90 8.00 18.41
N GLU A 69 10.03 7.01 18.23
CA GLU A 69 10.31 5.80 17.46
C GLU A 69 10.14 6.11 15.97
N LYS A 70 11.23 5.96 15.20
CA LYS A 70 11.22 6.13 13.74
C LYS A 70 10.92 4.83 13.00
N THR A 71 11.41 3.74 13.57
CA THR A 71 11.29 2.39 13.04
C THR A 71 10.88 1.44 14.15
N LYS A 72 10.14 0.39 13.80
CA LYS A 72 9.67 -0.63 14.74
C LYS A 72 9.86 -2.02 14.16
N LYS A 73 10.54 -2.89 14.91
CA LYS A 73 10.75 -4.28 14.51
C LYS A 73 9.53 -5.12 14.88
N LEU A 74 8.86 -5.68 13.87
CA LEU A 74 7.59 -6.41 14.02
C LEU A 74 7.56 -7.64 13.12
N PRO A 75 6.72 -8.65 13.42
CA PRO A 75 6.49 -9.78 12.52
C PRO A 75 6.03 -9.31 11.13
N ILE A 76 6.47 -10.03 10.11
CA ILE A 76 6.02 -9.84 8.72
C ILE A 76 4.65 -10.47 8.55
N GLU A 77 3.62 -9.63 8.57
CA GLU A 77 2.21 -10.02 8.49
C GLU A 77 1.42 -9.08 7.57
N GLY A 78 0.18 -9.47 7.23
CA GLY A 78 -0.66 -8.73 6.29
C GLY A 78 -0.32 -8.99 4.83
N ALA A 79 -0.80 -8.13 3.92
CA ALA A 79 -0.63 -8.28 2.48
C ALA A 79 0.69 -7.70 1.99
N ILE A 80 1.77 -8.40 2.29
CA ILE A 80 3.16 -8.09 1.93
C ILE A 80 3.32 -7.72 0.44
N SER A 81 2.51 -8.31 -0.44
CA SER A 81 2.55 -8.03 -1.88
C SER A 81 2.29 -6.57 -2.27
N PHE A 82 1.71 -5.77 -1.38
CA PHE A 82 1.49 -4.33 -1.57
C PHE A 82 2.54 -3.47 -0.84
N GLY A 83 3.49 -4.05 -0.12
CA GLY A 83 4.52 -3.34 0.63
C GLY A 83 5.52 -2.59 -0.26
N ASN A 84 6.42 -1.84 0.39
CA ASN A 84 7.49 -1.14 -0.30
C ASN A 84 8.56 -2.10 -0.88
N LEU A 85 9.38 -1.60 -1.83
CA LEU A 85 10.43 -2.41 -2.46
C LEU A 85 11.46 -2.96 -1.47
N LYS A 86 11.72 -2.26 -0.35
CA LYS A 86 12.66 -2.71 0.70
C LYS A 86 12.16 -4.01 1.36
N LEU A 87 10.90 -4.05 1.78
CA LEU A 87 10.27 -5.23 2.37
C LEU A 87 10.18 -6.37 1.35
N LEU A 88 9.74 -6.07 0.13
CA LEU A 88 9.62 -7.08 -0.92
C LEU A 88 10.97 -7.73 -1.26
N LYS A 89 12.03 -6.92 -1.37
CA LYS A 89 13.39 -7.40 -1.57
C LYS A 89 13.84 -8.28 -0.41
N PHE A 90 13.67 -7.79 0.83
CA PHE A 90 13.96 -8.55 2.04
C PHE A 90 13.28 -9.91 2.02
N CYS A 91 11.97 -9.96 1.74
CA CYS A 91 11.21 -11.21 1.68
C CYS A 91 11.65 -12.13 0.53
N SER A 92 12.11 -11.57 -0.60
CA SER A 92 12.61 -12.36 -1.74
C SER A 92 13.97 -13.02 -1.49
N GLU A 93 14.71 -12.56 -0.49
CA GLU A 93 16.05 -13.04 -0.13
C GLU A 93 16.02 -13.97 1.09
N LEU A 94 14.84 -14.24 1.65
CA LEU A 94 14.68 -15.13 2.81
C LEU A 94 15.04 -16.59 2.49
N PRO A 95 15.66 -17.32 3.43
CA PRO A 95 15.92 -18.76 3.28
C PRO A 95 14.64 -19.56 3.03
N LEU A 96 14.74 -20.65 2.26
CA LEU A 96 13.60 -21.51 1.92
C LEU A 96 12.86 -22.09 3.16
N ASP A 97 13.62 -22.37 4.23
CA ASP A 97 13.14 -22.98 5.47
C ASP A 97 12.98 -21.99 6.63
N SER A 98 12.98 -20.68 6.38
CA SER A 98 12.73 -19.70 7.45
C SER A 98 11.28 -19.81 7.93
N SER A 99 11.10 -20.61 8.98
CA SER A 99 9.82 -20.83 9.64
C SER A 99 9.44 -19.61 10.49
N ILE A 100 8.35 -18.96 10.07
CA ILE A 100 7.30 -18.22 10.81
C ILE A 100 7.69 -17.03 11.73
N ASP A 101 8.90 -16.87 12.25
CA ASP A 101 9.26 -15.77 13.18
C ASP A 101 10.10 -14.65 12.56
N ILE A 102 9.83 -14.33 11.29
CA ILE A 102 10.61 -13.33 10.58
C ILE A 102 10.06 -11.94 10.90
N HIS A 103 10.93 -11.10 11.44
CA HIS A 103 10.61 -9.73 11.76
C HIS A 103 11.25 -8.77 10.75
N TYR A 104 10.54 -7.70 10.45
CA TYR A 104 10.98 -6.61 9.61
C TYR A 104 10.96 -5.30 10.39
N GLU A 105 11.88 -4.39 10.03
CA GLU A 105 11.96 -3.06 10.61
C GLU A 105 11.09 -2.09 9.80
N TYR A 106 9.88 -1.84 10.29
CA TYR A 106 8.88 -0.99 9.63
C TYR A 106 9.15 0.48 9.93
N GLU A 107 9.12 1.32 8.90
CA GLU A 107 9.12 2.79 9.00
C GLU A 107 7.68 3.31 9.14
N ARG A 108 7.48 4.47 9.78
CA ARG A 108 6.14 5.10 9.91
C ARG A 108 5.48 5.41 8.56
N THR A 109 6.25 5.56 7.49
CA THR A 109 5.78 5.82 6.12
C THR A 109 5.37 4.55 5.37
N PHE A 110 5.46 3.37 5.99
CA PHE A 110 5.19 2.09 5.32
C PHE A 110 3.84 2.04 4.61
N ASP A 111 2.77 2.46 5.29
CA ASP A 111 1.43 2.42 4.72
C ASP A 111 1.22 3.38 3.56
N LEU A 112 2.01 4.45 3.48
CA LEU A 112 1.95 5.38 2.36
C LEU A 112 2.46 4.71 1.08
N TYR A 113 3.54 3.92 1.14
CA TYR A 113 3.96 3.11 0.01
C TYR A 113 2.87 2.11 -0.39
N CYS A 114 2.24 1.45 0.58
CA CYS A 114 1.14 0.53 0.32
C CYS A 114 -0.05 1.23 -0.35
N ALA A 115 -0.40 2.44 0.10
CA ALA A 115 -1.47 3.23 -0.50
C ALA A 115 -1.16 3.63 -1.94
N LEU A 116 0.06 4.07 -2.24
CA LEU A 116 0.47 4.38 -3.62
C LEU A 116 0.40 3.15 -4.53
N ASN A 117 0.84 2.00 -4.03
CA ASN A 117 0.75 0.72 -4.75
C ASN A 117 -0.70 0.36 -5.06
N VAL A 118 -1.60 0.52 -4.08
CA VAL A 118 -3.03 0.32 -4.28
C VAL A 118 -3.59 1.31 -5.31
N ILE A 119 -3.27 2.59 -5.22
CA ILE A 119 -3.73 3.61 -6.16
C ILE A 119 -3.35 3.23 -7.59
N ILE A 120 -2.08 2.88 -7.83
CA ILE A 120 -1.60 2.51 -9.16
C ILE A 120 -2.29 1.25 -9.68
N ILE A 121 -2.39 0.18 -8.87
CA ILE A 121 -3.07 -1.05 -9.27
C ILE A 121 -4.55 -0.80 -9.57
N MET A 122 -5.24 0.03 -8.79
CA MET A 122 -6.67 0.24 -8.92
C MET A 122 -7.06 1.33 -9.92
N SER A 123 -6.09 2.04 -10.49
CA SER A 123 -6.32 3.09 -11.49
C SER A 123 -5.96 2.65 -12.91
N ASP A 124 -5.28 1.51 -13.07
CA ASP A 124 -4.88 0.97 -14.38
C ASP A 124 -5.17 -0.53 -14.46
N LYS A 125 -6.12 -0.90 -15.32
CA LYS A 125 -6.57 -2.29 -15.49
C LYS A 125 -5.45 -3.21 -16.00
N TYR A 126 -4.56 -2.73 -16.86
CA TYR A 126 -3.47 -3.54 -17.38
C TYR A 126 -2.47 -3.89 -16.28
N ILE A 127 -2.14 -2.91 -15.42
CA ILE A 127 -1.30 -3.11 -14.24
C ILE A 127 -2.00 -4.06 -13.25
N TYR A 128 -3.30 -3.87 -13.01
CA TYR A 128 -4.11 -4.76 -12.17
C TYR A 128 -4.02 -6.22 -12.62
N ASP A 129 -4.32 -6.47 -13.89
CA ASP A 129 -4.38 -7.83 -14.45
C ASP A 129 -3.02 -8.53 -14.36
N GLN A 130 -1.92 -7.81 -14.64
CA GLN A 130 -0.56 -8.36 -14.48
C GLN A 130 -0.23 -8.71 -13.04
N PHE A 131 -0.50 -7.81 -12.09
CA PHE A 131 -0.21 -8.02 -10.68
C PHE A 131 -0.95 -9.25 -10.13
N TYR A 132 -2.24 -9.36 -10.44
CA TYR A 132 -3.04 -10.49 -9.97
C TYR A 132 -2.73 -11.79 -10.70
N ALA A 133 -2.28 -11.74 -11.97
CA ALA A 133 -1.76 -12.92 -12.65
C ALA A 133 -0.49 -13.47 -11.98
N ILE A 134 0.40 -12.61 -11.49
CA ILE A 134 1.58 -13.03 -10.72
C ILE A 134 1.17 -13.63 -9.38
N LYS A 135 0.25 -12.98 -8.65
CA LYS A 135 -0.23 -13.48 -7.34
C LYS A 135 -0.95 -14.83 -7.40
N GLN A 136 -1.61 -15.14 -8.51
CA GLN A 136 -2.36 -16.40 -8.68
C GLN A 136 -1.47 -17.58 -9.10
N LYS A 137 -0.29 -17.31 -9.67
CA LYS A 137 0.65 -18.38 -10.02
C LYS A 137 1.12 -19.06 -8.73
N GLN A 138 0.62 -20.27 -8.47
CA GLN A 138 1.18 -21.14 -7.44
C GLN A 138 2.60 -21.46 -7.84
N LEU A 139 3.55 -20.95 -7.06
CA LEU A 139 4.96 -21.21 -7.25
C LEU A 139 5.45 -22.19 -6.18
N PRO A 140 6.51 -22.96 -6.45
CA PRO A 140 6.96 -24.02 -5.55
C PRO A 140 7.34 -23.52 -4.15
N THR A 141 7.69 -22.24 -4.02
CA THR A 141 8.19 -21.65 -2.77
C THR A 141 7.68 -20.22 -2.60
N TYR A 142 7.50 -19.81 -1.34
CA TYR A 142 7.15 -18.43 -0.97
C TYR A 142 8.15 -17.42 -1.55
N GLN A 143 9.44 -17.75 -1.49
CA GLN A 143 10.53 -16.92 -2.01
C GLN A 143 10.37 -16.61 -3.51
N ASN A 144 10.07 -17.62 -4.33
CA ASN A 144 9.84 -17.42 -5.77
C ASN A 144 8.61 -16.54 -6.03
N GLY A 145 7.57 -16.67 -5.20
CA GLY A 145 6.42 -15.77 -5.21
C GLY A 145 6.82 -14.32 -4.92
N MET A 146 7.56 -14.11 -3.84
CA MET A 146 8.00 -12.77 -3.42
C MET A 146 8.97 -12.13 -4.39
N LEU A 147 9.89 -12.89 -4.98
CA LEU A 147 10.82 -12.40 -6.00
C LEU A 147 10.07 -11.89 -7.24
N ASN A 148 9.04 -12.59 -7.69
CA ASN A 148 8.24 -12.14 -8.84
C ASN A 148 7.43 -10.87 -8.53
N ILE A 149 6.89 -10.75 -7.31
CA ILE A 149 6.21 -9.53 -6.87
C ILE A 149 7.20 -8.37 -6.76
N TYR A 150 8.38 -8.60 -6.18
CA TYR A 150 9.44 -7.61 -6.12
C TYR A 150 9.84 -7.12 -7.52
N ASN A 151 10.10 -8.05 -8.45
CA ASN A 151 10.47 -7.74 -9.83
C ASN A 151 9.37 -6.99 -10.57
N PHE A 152 8.09 -7.31 -10.33
CA PHE A 152 6.97 -6.56 -10.88
C PHE A 152 7.02 -5.09 -10.46
N TRP A 153 7.11 -4.82 -9.15
CA TRP A 153 7.13 -3.47 -8.63
C TRP A 153 8.40 -2.71 -9.04
N LEU A 154 9.54 -3.39 -9.08
CA LEU A 154 10.81 -2.80 -9.52
C LEU A 154 10.71 -2.39 -11.00
N ASN A 155 10.22 -3.28 -11.87
CA ASN A 155 10.08 -2.98 -13.28
C ASN A 155 9.05 -1.87 -13.54
N LEU A 156 7.96 -1.86 -12.76
CA LEU A 156 6.97 -0.81 -12.85
C LEU A 156 7.57 0.54 -12.43
N LYS A 157 8.36 0.58 -11.34
CA LYS A 157 9.08 1.79 -10.92
C LYS A 157 10.00 2.32 -12.01
N GLU A 158 10.73 1.44 -12.69
CA GLU A 158 11.70 1.81 -13.73
C GLU A 158 11.05 2.29 -15.04
N LYS A 159 9.89 1.73 -15.41
CA LYS A 159 9.28 1.97 -16.74
C LYS A 159 8.06 2.88 -16.71
N ASN A 160 7.40 3.02 -15.57
CA ASN A 160 6.19 3.80 -15.45
C ASN A 160 6.50 5.16 -14.80
N ASN A 161 6.61 6.20 -15.63
CA ASN A 161 6.92 7.57 -15.18
C ASN A 161 5.93 8.10 -14.13
N VAL A 162 4.66 7.68 -14.20
CA VAL A 162 3.63 8.07 -13.23
C VAL A 162 3.95 7.48 -11.86
N TYR A 163 4.24 6.18 -11.79
CA TYR A 163 4.58 5.51 -10.54
C TYR A 163 5.95 5.95 -10.00
N SER A 164 6.97 6.13 -10.86
CA SER A 164 8.28 6.66 -10.45
C SER A 164 8.13 8.02 -9.77
N LYS A 165 7.38 8.94 -10.39
CA LYS A 165 7.16 10.28 -9.85
C LYS A 165 6.47 10.27 -8.49
N LEU A 166 5.47 9.41 -8.29
CA LEU A 166 4.80 9.26 -7.00
C LEU A 166 5.77 8.81 -5.89
N LEU A 167 6.67 7.86 -6.21
CA LEU A 167 7.67 7.39 -5.26
C LEU A 167 8.78 8.42 -4.99
N GLU A 168 9.23 9.15 -6.01
CA GLU A 168 10.20 10.25 -5.86
C GLU A 168 9.72 11.36 -4.92
N SER A 169 8.41 11.60 -4.90
CA SER A 169 7.77 12.53 -3.96
C SER A 169 7.84 12.07 -2.50
N MET A 170 8.15 10.79 -2.25
CA MET A 170 8.45 10.26 -0.91
C MET A 170 9.95 10.30 -0.59
N ASP A 171 10.80 9.87 -1.51
CA ASP A 171 12.22 9.57 -1.22
C ASP A 171 13.10 10.83 -1.05
N ASN A 172 12.68 12.00 -1.59
CA ASN A 172 13.55 13.18 -1.72
C ASN A 172 13.27 14.32 -0.71
N PHE A 173 12.31 14.18 0.21
CA PHE A 173 11.81 15.32 0.99
C PHE A 173 11.68 15.04 2.50
N LYS A 174 11.74 16.12 3.29
CA LYS A 174 11.49 16.10 4.73
C LYS A 174 10.06 15.61 5.01
N GLU A 175 9.91 14.87 6.11
CA GLU A 175 8.67 14.23 6.57
C GLU A 175 7.44 15.18 6.57
N SER A 176 7.61 16.48 6.83
CA SER A 176 6.46 17.40 6.90
C SER A 176 5.76 17.72 5.57
N SER A 177 6.20 17.20 4.41
CA SER A 177 5.69 17.65 3.11
C SER A 177 5.27 16.56 2.11
N TYR A 178 5.46 15.28 2.42
CA TYR A 178 5.23 14.23 1.42
C TYR A 178 3.74 14.06 1.08
N PHE A 179 2.82 14.14 2.05
CA PHE A 179 1.37 14.01 1.79
C PHE A 179 0.87 15.10 0.82
N ASN A 180 1.15 16.38 1.12
CA ASN A 180 0.79 17.50 0.24
C ASN A 180 1.38 17.37 -1.17
N ARG A 181 2.63 16.90 -1.29
CA ARG A 181 3.27 16.69 -2.60
C ARG A 181 2.61 15.57 -3.40
N ILE A 182 2.36 14.43 -2.76
CA ILE A 182 1.66 13.29 -3.37
C ILE A 182 0.28 13.73 -3.83
N MET A 183 -0.46 14.49 -3.02
CA MET A 183 -1.77 15.03 -3.39
C MET A 183 -1.69 15.89 -4.66
N ASN A 184 -0.71 16.79 -4.73
CA ASN A 184 -0.46 17.63 -5.91
C ASN A 184 -0.03 16.83 -7.14
N ASP A 185 0.72 15.74 -6.96
CA ASP A 185 1.15 14.90 -8.07
C ASP A 185 0.03 14.02 -8.60
N LEU A 186 -0.82 13.47 -7.71
CA LEU A 186 -2.01 12.70 -8.06
C LEU A 186 -2.93 13.49 -9.01
N GLU A 187 -3.15 14.78 -8.74
CA GLU A 187 -3.95 15.66 -9.60
C GLU A 187 -3.40 15.82 -11.02
N LYS A 188 -2.09 15.64 -11.19
CA LYS A 188 -1.40 15.83 -12.47
C LYS A 188 -1.26 14.53 -13.25
N LEU A 189 -1.70 13.39 -12.70
CA LEU A 189 -1.49 12.11 -13.34
C LEU A 189 -2.45 11.91 -14.51
N PRO A 190 -1.95 11.49 -15.69
CA PRO A 190 -2.79 11.21 -16.86
C PRO A 190 -3.89 10.17 -16.60
N ILE A 191 -3.64 9.21 -15.70
CA ILE A 191 -4.58 8.13 -15.35
C ILE A 191 -5.91 8.64 -14.77
N PHE A 192 -5.94 9.89 -14.29
CA PHE A 192 -7.15 10.53 -13.75
C PHE A 192 -7.71 11.65 -14.63
N ASN A 193 -7.09 11.92 -15.79
CA ASN A 193 -7.44 13.03 -16.68
C ASN A 193 -8.15 12.58 -17.97
N ASN A 194 -8.61 11.32 -18.04
CA ASN A 194 -9.35 10.75 -19.17
C ASN A 194 -10.78 10.37 -18.78
#